data_AF-A0A8T7DXH0-F1
#
_entry.id   AF-A0A8T7DXH0-F1
#
_cell.length_a   1.000
_cell.length_b   1.000
_cell.length_c   1.000
_cell.angle_alpha   90.00
_cell.angle_beta   90.00
_cell.angle_gamma   90.00
#
_symmetry.space_group_name_H-M   'P 1'
#
loop_
_entity.id
_entity.type
_entity.pdbx_description
1 polymer ?
#
loop_
_entity_poly.entity_id
_entity_poly.type
_entity_poly.pdbx_seq_one_letter_code
_entity_poly.pdbx_strand_id
1 'polypeptide(L)'
;MAALYYTDAFVDLNRYATDQLKRHEYGVEVFATYQKEWDDGFGARGWKLNVAINDPDIIASTRQTGERINTSVFVHDILDHLLSGFSSSGHRSEAMALVQLARRTGVDPAPDFRQMINEDLIRGRVNGETLGTFLPPDLLAMLPSAESLSDKSVMSSLIDIMGQDALVESLVNHFFKLGNKGNGHAIRSWSKLGLAYENAANTGMALQSLLEKADDEAESAGIERLDASIIISKNDCVFIAAAGRSGYPRTVYHTEITT
;
A
#
# COMPACT_ATOMS: atom_id res chain seq x y z
N MET A 1 -14.32 21.34 -3.97
CA MET A 1 -13.13 20.62 -4.46
C MET A 1 -13.60 19.24 -4.89
N ALA A 2 -13.45 18.90 -6.18
CA ALA A 2 -13.87 17.60 -6.68
C ALA A 2 -12.91 16.53 -6.14
N ALA A 3 -13.44 15.57 -5.39
CA ALA A 3 -12.73 14.34 -5.10
C ALA A 3 -12.40 13.69 -6.44
N LEU A 4 -11.10 13.56 -6.75
CA LEU A 4 -10.65 12.70 -7.82
C LEU A 4 -11.01 11.28 -7.37
N TYR A 5 -12.14 10.76 -7.83
CA TYR A 5 -12.43 9.32 -7.79
C TYR A 5 -11.37 8.66 -8.67
N TYR A 6 -10.23 8.30 -8.08
CA TYR A 6 -9.19 7.56 -8.76
C TYR A 6 -9.67 6.13 -8.94
N THR A 7 -10.38 5.88 -10.04
CA THR A 7 -10.83 4.55 -10.47
C THR A 7 -9.72 3.74 -11.16
N ASP A 8 -8.48 4.24 -11.18
CA ASP A 8 -7.37 3.58 -11.85
C ASP A 8 -6.38 3.07 -10.83
N ALA A 9 -6.30 1.74 -10.69
CA ALA A 9 -5.38 1.09 -9.78
C ALA A 9 -3.90 1.32 -10.18
N PHE A 10 -3.66 1.79 -11.42
CA PHE A 10 -2.36 2.27 -11.88
C PHE A 10 -2.27 3.79 -11.80
N VAL A 11 -1.18 4.28 -11.21
CA VAL A 11 -0.95 5.72 -11.04
C VAL A 11 0.29 6.13 -11.84
N ASP A 12 0.14 7.19 -12.64
CA ASP A 12 1.28 7.85 -13.25
C ASP A 12 2.05 8.66 -12.21
N LEU A 13 3.26 8.20 -11.88
CA LEU A 13 4.16 8.82 -10.91
C LEU A 13 4.49 10.29 -11.21
N ASN A 14 4.32 10.76 -12.46
CA ASN A 14 4.52 12.17 -12.81
C ASN A 14 3.40 13.09 -12.31
N ARG A 15 2.29 12.53 -11.82
CA ARG A 15 1.14 13.30 -11.33
C ARG A 15 1.24 13.68 -9.86
N TYR A 16 2.17 13.09 -9.12
CA TYR A 16 2.37 13.43 -7.72
C TYR A 16 2.94 14.84 -7.58
N ALA A 17 2.42 15.57 -6.59
CA ALA A 17 2.96 16.87 -6.24
C ALA A 17 4.35 16.73 -5.62
N THR A 18 5.16 17.80 -5.71
CA THR A 18 6.56 17.78 -5.27
C THR A 18 6.74 17.60 -3.76
N ASP A 19 5.68 17.78 -2.98
CA ASP A 19 5.58 17.55 -1.54
C ASP A 19 5.02 16.15 -1.19
N GLN A 20 4.77 15.31 -2.19
CA GLN A 20 4.35 13.91 -2.07
C GLN A 20 5.44 12.96 -2.57
N LEU A 21 5.94 13.23 -3.78
CA LEU A 21 7.01 12.46 -4.41
C LEU A 21 7.82 13.37 -5.33
N LYS A 22 9.14 13.39 -5.14
CA LYS A 22 10.07 14.16 -5.96
C LYS A 22 11.10 13.24 -6.58
N ARG A 23 11.31 13.39 -7.88
CA ARG A 23 12.36 12.67 -8.61
C ARG A 23 13.69 13.39 -8.54
N HIS A 24 14.75 12.61 -8.45
CA HIS A 24 16.13 13.02 -8.57
C HIS A 24 16.79 12.25 -9.72
N GLU A 25 17.95 12.71 -10.17
CA GLU A 25 18.69 12.07 -11.28
C GLU A 25 19.03 10.59 -10.99
N TYR A 26 19.24 10.26 -9.71
CA TYR A 26 19.67 8.93 -9.25
C TYR A 26 18.78 8.32 -8.17
N GLY A 27 17.54 8.80 -8.03
CA GLY A 27 16.64 8.30 -7.00
C GLY A 27 15.34 9.08 -6.86
N VAL A 28 14.68 8.88 -5.74
CA VAL A 28 13.38 9.48 -5.41
C VAL A 28 13.38 9.95 -3.96
N GLU A 29 12.63 11.01 -3.69
CA GLU A 29 12.32 11.48 -2.35
C GLU A 29 10.82 11.36 -2.12
N VAL A 30 10.46 10.64 -1.07
CA VAL A 30 9.08 10.39 -0.63
C VAL A 30 8.84 11.16 0.65
N PHE A 31 7.71 11.84 0.74
CA PHE A 31 7.38 12.64 1.92
C PHE A 31 6.35 11.96 2.79
N ALA A 32 6.53 12.10 4.09
CA ALA A 32 5.68 11.48 5.10
C ALA A 32 5.48 12.40 6.29
N THR A 33 4.44 12.12 7.05
CA THR A 33 4.11 12.80 8.29
C THR A 33 3.93 11.76 9.38
N TYR A 34 4.55 11.98 10.53
CA TYR A 34 4.20 11.32 11.77
C TYR A 34 3.25 12.19 12.59
N GLN A 35 2.26 11.56 13.22
CA GLN A 35 1.49 12.16 14.30
C GLN A 35 1.35 11.18 15.45
N LYS A 36 1.30 11.73 16.66
CA LYS A 36 1.04 10.95 17.87
C LYS A 36 -0.38 10.41 17.92
N GLU A 37 -1.31 11.15 17.34
CA GLU A 37 -2.72 10.79 17.22
C GLU A 37 -3.24 11.30 15.88
N TRP A 38 -3.83 10.41 15.09
CA TRP A 38 -4.49 10.75 13.82
C TRP A 38 -6.01 10.78 14.00
N ASP A 39 -6.66 11.76 13.37
CA ASP A 39 -8.13 11.79 13.23
C ASP A 39 -8.58 10.90 12.06
N ASP A 40 -8.22 9.62 12.12
CA ASP A 40 -8.60 8.60 11.13
C ASP A 40 -9.64 7.62 11.66
N GLY A 41 -10.32 7.99 12.75
CA GLY A 41 -11.31 7.16 13.43
C GLY A 41 -10.71 6.11 14.38
N PHE A 42 -9.40 5.86 14.31
CA PHE A 42 -8.70 4.95 15.23
C PHE A 42 -7.86 5.68 16.29
N GLY A 43 -7.56 6.97 16.10
CA GLY A 43 -6.69 7.71 17.01
C GLY A 43 -5.27 7.14 17.01
N ALA A 44 -4.89 6.45 15.94
CA ALA A 44 -3.65 5.68 15.91
C ALA A 44 -2.44 6.62 15.88
N ARG A 45 -1.36 6.22 16.56
CA ARG A 45 -0.04 6.82 16.40
C ARG A 45 0.60 6.28 15.13
N GLY A 46 1.34 7.12 14.40
CA GLY A 46 2.31 6.61 13.43
C GLY A 46 2.52 7.54 12.25
N TRP A 47 3.09 6.96 11.20
CA TRP A 47 3.46 7.58 9.96
C TRP A 47 2.39 7.37 8.89
N LYS A 48 2.14 8.40 8.08
CA LYS A 48 1.42 8.32 6.82
C LYS A 48 2.24 8.96 5.72
N LEU A 49 2.17 8.40 4.51
CA LEU A 49 2.71 9.06 3.34
C LEU A 49 1.87 10.30 3.01
N ASN A 50 2.51 11.40 2.63
CA ASN A 50 1.81 12.64 2.31
C ASN A 50 0.83 12.47 1.13
N VAL A 51 1.10 11.52 0.23
CA VAL A 51 0.20 11.15 -0.86
C VAL A 51 -1.13 10.58 -0.38
N ALA A 52 -1.14 9.89 0.77
CA ALA A 52 -2.29 9.18 1.33
C ALA A 52 -2.85 9.86 2.59
N ILE A 53 -2.38 11.06 2.94
CA ILE A 53 -2.71 11.70 4.22
C ILE A 53 -4.21 11.99 4.41
N ASN A 54 -4.93 12.16 3.30
CA ASN A 54 -6.36 12.43 3.27
C ASN A 54 -7.18 11.22 2.79
N ASP A 55 -6.55 10.06 2.60
CA ASP A 55 -7.26 8.84 2.22
C ASP A 55 -7.84 8.19 3.50
N PRO A 56 -9.17 8.13 3.64
CA PRO A 56 -9.80 7.58 4.84
C PRO A 56 -9.60 6.07 4.99
N ASP A 57 -9.25 5.37 3.90
CA ASP A 57 -8.99 3.93 3.94
C ASP A 57 -7.55 3.61 4.39
N ILE A 58 -6.69 4.63 4.53
CA ILE A 58 -5.29 4.48 4.94
C ILE A 58 -5.10 4.94 6.38
N ILE A 59 -4.75 3.99 7.24
CA ILE A 59 -4.48 4.22 8.66
C ILE A 59 -3.01 4.50 8.92
N ALA A 60 -2.72 5.15 10.06
CA ALA A 60 -1.35 5.42 10.45
C ALA A 60 -0.61 4.12 10.78
N SER A 61 0.66 4.06 10.38
CA SER A 61 1.48 2.87 10.53
C SER A 61 2.78 3.18 11.27
N THR A 62 3.20 2.25 12.12
CA THR A 62 4.38 2.39 12.98
C THR A 62 5.50 1.49 12.45
N ARG A 63 6.66 1.46 13.12
CA ARG A 63 7.74 0.52 12.83
C ARG A 63 7.37 -0.97 12.98
N GLN A 64 6.27 -1.30 13.68
CA GLN A 64 5.94 -2.70 13.93
C GLN A 64 5.70 -3.47 12.63
N THR A 65 6.26 -4.67 12.59
CA THR A 65 6.10 -5.63 11.51
C THR A 65 4.95 -6.59 11.85
N GLY A 66 4.40 -7.25 10.84
CA GLY A 66 3.50 -8.38 11.06
C GLY A 66 4.24 -9.58 11.64
N GLU A 67 3.51 -10.53 12.24
CA GLU A 67 4.12 -11.75 12.80
C GLU A 67 4.80 -12.63 11.74
N ARG A 68 4.35 -12.52 10.49
CA ARG A 68 4.82 -13.36 9.36
C ARG A 68 5.74 -12.64 8.40
N ILE A 69 5.70 -11.31 8.39
CA ILE A 69 6.38 -10.47 7.41
C ILE A 69 7.18 -9.43 8.18
N ASN A 70 8.52 -9.45 8.03
CA ASN A 70 9.43 -8.48 8.64
C ASN A 70 9.40 -7.14 7.87
N THR A 71 8.20 -6.61 7.64
CA THR A 71 7.98 -5.32 7.00
C THR A 71 6.76 -4.70 7.66
N SER A 72 6.91 -3.45 8.09
CA SER A 72 5.78 -2.61 8.50
C SER A 72 4.88 -2.24 7.32
N VAL A 73 3.62 -1.94 7.63
CA VAL A 73 2.66 -1.41 6.66
C VAL A 73 3.21 -0.12 6.00
N PHE A 74 3.92 0.72 6.75
CA PHE A 74 4.49 1.96 6.19
C PHE A 74 5.53 1.68 5.09
N VAL A 75 6.43 0.71 5.27
CA VAL A 75 7.40 0.34 4.22
C VAL A 75 6.71 -0.36 3.05
N HIS A 76 5.66 -1.13 3.31
CA HIS A 76 4.79 -1.69 2.27
C HIS A 76 4.15 -0.60 1.40
N ASP A 77 3.55 0.42 2.00
CA ASP A 77 2.93 1.55 1.29
C ASP A 77 3.94 2.28 0.40
N ILE A 78 5.19 2.44 0.86
CA ILE A 78 6.26 3.04 0.05
C ILE A 78 6.58 2.15 -1.14
N LEU A 79 7.02 0.91 -0.90
CA LEU A 79 7.64 0.09 -1.94
C LEU A 79 6.62 -0.56 -2.87
N ASP A 80 5.56 -1.09 -2.29
CA ASP A 80 4.66 -2.01 -2.95
C ASP A 80 3.45 -1.29 -3.55
N HIS A 81 3.08 -0.12 -3.00
CA HIS A 81 2.11 0.80 -3.63
C HIS A 81 2.82 1.94 -4.38
N LEU A 82 3.40 2.90 -3.64
CA LEU A 82 3.80 4.20 -4.19
C LEU A 82 4.88 4.08 -5.27
N LEU A 83 6.01 3.44 -4.97
CA LEU A 83 7.11 3.29 -5.94
C LEU A 83 6.78 2.30 -7.07
N SER A 84 5.86 1.38 -6.80
CA SER A 84 5.32 0.45 -7.80
C SER A 84 4.27 1.10 -8.70
N GLY A 85 3.82 2.33 -8.39
CA GLY A 85 2.86 3.08 -9.21
C GLY A 85 1.43 2.54 -9.10
N PHE A 86 1.05 2.06 -7.91
CA PHE A 86 -0.33 1.67 -7.62
C PHE A 86 -1.01 2.72 -6.76
N SER A 87 -2.35 2.77 -6.81
CA SER A 87 -3.11 3.59 -5.87
C SER A 87 -2.87 3.09 -4.43
N SER A 88 -2.88 4.01 -3.46
CA SER A 88 -2.66 3.66 -2.05
C SER A 88 -3.78 2.77 -1.48
N SER A 89 -4.99 2.88 -2.01
CA SER A 89 -6.17 2.14 -1.56
C SER A 89 -6.88 1.37 -2.69
N GLY A 90 -7.81 0.50 -2.27
CA GLY A 90 -8.66 -0.31 -3.13
C GLY A 90 -8.17 -1.73 -3.35
N HIS A 91 -9.08 -2.70 -3.42
CA HIS A 91 -8.76 -4.13 -3.43
C HIS A 91 -7.88 -4.56 -4.61
N ARG A 92 -8.07 -3.95 -5.78
CA ARG A 92 -7.25 -4.24 -6.97
C ARG A 92 -5.82 -3.75 -6.78
N SER A 93 -5.64 -2.57 -6.21
CA SER A 93 -4.32 -2.01 -5.90
C SER A 93 -3.61 -2.87 -4.86
N GLU A 94 -4.34 -3.24 -3.80
CA GLU A 94 -3.85 -4.12 -2.73
C GLU A 94 -3.41 -5.49 -3.27
N ALA A 95 -4.21 -6.09 -4.18
CA ALA A 95 -3.83 -7.34 -4.84
C ALA A 95 -2.46 -7.24 -5.56
N MET A 96 -2.19 -6.10 -6.21
CA MET A 96 -0.92 -5.83 -6.89
C MET A 96 0.22 -5.60 -5.92
N ALA A 97 -0.02 -4.79 -4.88
CA ALA A 97 0.97 -4.49 -3.86
C ALA A 97 1.37 -5.75 -3.06
N LEU A 98 0.41 -6.57 -2.61
CA LEU A 98 0.71 -7.82 -1.91
C LEU A 98 1.51 -8.82 -2.75
N VAL A 99 1.33 -8.84 -4.08
CA VAL A 99 2.22 -9.62 -4.95
C VAL A 99 3.64 -9.05 -5.01
N GLN A 100 3.82 -7.72 -4.94
CA GLN A 100 5.17 -7.13 -4.86
C GLN A 100 5.81 -7.43 -3.50
N LEU A 101 5.04 -7.31 -2.42
CA LEU A 101 5.45 -7.66 -1.06
C LEU A 101 5.90 -9.12 -1.01
N ALA A 102 5.09 -10.03 -1.54
CA ALA A 102 5.40 -11.46 -1.63
C ALA A 102 6.69 -11.73 -2.39
N ARG A 103 6.91 -11.04 -3.52
CA ARG A 103 8.13 -11.20 -4.33
C ARG A 103 9.39 -10.77 -3.57
N ARG A 104 9.32 -9.67 -2.82
CA ARG A 104 10.50 -9.15 -2.11
C ARG A 104 10.74 -9.81 -0.75
N THR A 105 9.72 -10.41 -0.14
CA THR A 105 9.84 -11.04 1.20
C THR A 105 9.80 -12.57 1.16
N GLY A 106 9.34 -13.17 0.06
CA GLY A 106 9.12 -14.61 -0.07
C GLY A 106 7.86 -15.13 0.64
N VAL A 107 7.05 -14.25 1.23
CA VAL A 107 5.83 -14.65 1.95
C VAL A 107 4.66 -14.86 0.99
N ASP A 108 3.88 -15.91 1.20
CA ASP A 108 2.67 -16.21 0.41
C ASP A 108 1.56 -15.18 0.75
N PRO A 109 1.01 -14.45 -0.24
CA PRO A 109 -0.06 -13.47 0.00
C PRO A 109 -1.46 -14.11 0.09
N ALA A 110 -1.59 -15.42 -0.15
CA ALA A 110 -2.90 -16.09 -0.10
C ALA A 110 -3.66 -15.91 1.23
N PRO A 111 -3.02 -15.94 2.42
CA PRO A 111 -3.71 -15.66 3.67
C PRO A 111 -4.32 -14.26 3.73
N ASP A 112 -3.60 -13.23 3.26
CA ASP A 112 -4.08 -11.85 3.24
C ASP A 112 -5.23 -11.67 2.26
N PHE A 113 -5.15 -12.31 1.08
CA PHE A 113 -6.27 -12.35 0.13
C PHE A 113 -7.53 -12.97 0.75
N ARG A 114 -7.38 -14.10 1.44
CA ARG A 114 -8.52 -14.76 2.12
C ARG A 114 -9.12 -13.88 3.19
N GLN A 115 -8.29 -13.17 3.96
CA GLN A 115 -8.77 -12.26 4.99
C GLN A 115 -9.64 -11.16 4.36
N MET A 116 -9.11 -10.43 3.36
CA MET A 116 -9.88 -9.39 2.65
C MET A 116 -11.18 -9.93 2.04
N ILE A 117 -11.12 -11.11 1.42
CA ILE A 117 -12.31 -11.74 0.83
C ILE A 117 -13.38 -11.98 1.90
N ASN A 118 -13.00 -12.58 3.02
CA ASN A 118 -13.95 -12.93 4.09
C ASN A 118 -14.48 -11.70 4.84
N GLU A 119 -13.63 -10.69 5.06
CA GLU A 119 -14.00 -9.49 5.80
C GLU A 119 -14.84 -8.53 4.96
N ASP A 120 -14.56 -8.41 3.66
CA ASP A 120 -15.16 -7.40 2.81
C ASP A 120 -15.98 -7.98 1.67
N LEU A 121 -15.35 -8.79 0.82
CA LEU A 121 -16.01 -9.24 -0.41
C LEU A 121 -17.24 -10.09 -0.13
N ILE A 122 -17.17 -11.06 0.79
CA ILE A 122 -18.33 -11.89 1.17
C ILE A 122 -19.51 -11.04 1.66
N ARG A 123 -19.24 -9.86 2.22
CA ARG A 123 -20.26 -8.91 2.69
C ARG A 123 -20.76 -7.96 1.59
N GLY A 124 -20.27 -8.12 0.36
CA GLY A 124 -20.59 -7.27 -0.79
C GLY A 124 -19.90 -5.90 -0.73
N ARG A 125 -18.74 -5.80 -0.07
CA ARG A 125 -17.98 -4.54 0.02
C ARG A 125 -16.75 -4.63 -0.88
N VAL A 126 -16.59 -3.66 -1.78
CA VAL A 126 -15.40 -3.50 -2.63
C VAL A 126 -14.97 -2.04 -2.58
N ASN A 127 -13.73 -1.81 -2.16
CA ASN A 127 -13.09 -0.50 -2.18
C ASN A 127 -12.40 -0.24 -3.53
N GLY A 128 -12.54 0.99 -4.04
CA GLY A 128 -11.89 1.49 -5.26
C GLY A 128 -12.67 1.27 -6.57
N GLU A 129 -13.62 0.33 -6.61
CA GLU A 129 -14.45 0.04 -7.78
C GLU A 129 -15.76 -0.67 -7.40
N THR A 130 -16.66 -0.89 -8.37
CA THR A 130 -17.89 -1.66 -8.13
C THR A 130 -17.60 -3.15 -8.09
N LEU A 131 -18.40 -3.93 -7.34
CA LEU A 131 -18.26 -5.40 -7.33
C LEU A 131 -18.36 -6.01 -8.73
N GLY A 132 -19.25 -5.49 -9.59
CA GLY A 132 -19.38 -5.94 -10.97
C GLY A 132 -18.15 -5.72 -11.84
N THR A 133 -17.34 -4.68 -11.56
CA THR A 133 -16.05 -4.45 -12.25
C THR A 133 -14.92 -5.28 -11.65
N PHE A 134 -15.00 -5.53 -10.35
CA PHE A 134 -14.00 -6.32 -9.64
C PHE A 134 -14.09 -7.81 -10.00
N LEU A 135 -15.29 -8.39 -9.97
CA LEU A 135 -15.48 -9.83 -10.16
C LEU A 135 -14.99 -10.32 -11.53
N PRO A 136 -14.42 -11.54 -11.61
CA PRO A 136 -14.05 -12.12 -12.88
C PRO A 136 -15.27 -12.48 -13.74
N PRO A 137 -15.15 -12.46 -15.08
CA PRO A 137 -16.28 -12.67 -15.99
C PRO A 137 -17.01 -14.01 -15.84
N ASP A 138 -16.30 -15.06 -15.43
CA ASP A 138 -16.86 -16.39 -15.19
C ASP A 138 -17.80 -16.42 -13.99
N LEU A 139 -17.50 -15.69 -12.91
CA LEU A 139 -18.42 -15.53 -11.78
C LEU A 139 -19.63 -14.66 -12.15
N LEU A 140 -19.42 -13.58 -12.90
CA LEU A 140 -20.52 -12.74 -13.38
C LEU A 140 -21.50 -13.51 -14.28
N ALA A 141 -21.00 -14.43 -15.11
CA ALA A 141 -21.82 -15.25 -15.98
C ALA A 141 -22.71 -16.26 -15.25
N MET A 142 -22.47 -16.53 -13.96
CA MET A 142 -23.31 -17.41 -13.13
C MET A 142 -24.53 -16.69 -12.56
N LEU A 143 -24.54 -15.35 -12.56
CA LEU A 143 -25.62 -14.56 -11.98
C LEU A 143 -26.84 -14.53 -12.91
N PRO A 144 -28.07 -14.55 -12.36
CA PRO A 144 -29.28 -14.44 -13.16
C PRO A 144 -29.32 -13.11 -13.93
N SER A 145 -29.77 -13.15 -15.18
CA SER A 145 -29.72 -12.04 -16.14
C SER A 145 -30.80 -10.96 -15.96
N ALA A 146 -31.41 -10.83 -14.79
CA ALA A 146 -32.46 -9.84 -14.55
C ALA A 146 -32.42 -9.30 -13.11
N GLU A 147 -32.47 -7.97 -13.01
CA GLU A 147 -32.41 -7.09 -11.82
C GLU A 147 -31.00 -6.61 -11.40
N SER A 148 -30.93 -5.33 -11.02
CA SER A 148 -29.77 -4.73 -10.37
C SER A 148 -29.67 -5.29 -8.95
N LEU A 149 -29.10 -6.49 -8.83
CA LEU A 149 -28.77 -7.07 -7.53
C LEU A 149 -27.86 -6.11 -6.76
N SER A 150 -28.11 -5.97 -5.46
CA SER A 150 -27.13 -5.32 -4.58
C SER A 150 -25.86 -6.16 -4.52
N ASP A 151 -24.70 -5.55 -4.25
CA ASP A 151 -23.43 -6.27 -4.15
C ASP A 151 -23.48 -7.41 -3.11
N LYS A 152 -24.21 -7.21 -2.00
CA LYS A 152 -24.45 -8.26 -1.00
C LYS A 152 -25.30 -9.40 -1.56
N SER A 153 -26.31 -9.09 -2.36
CA SER A 153 -27.16 -10.09 -3.02
C SER A 153 -26.38 -10.87 -4.07
N VAL A 154 -25.51 -10.21 -4.84
CA VAL A 154 -24.58 -10.87 -5.79
C VAL A 154 -23.75 -11.92 -5.07
N MET A 155 -23.09 -11.55 -3.98
CA MET A 155 -22.24 -12.46 -3.22
C MET A 155 -23.03 -13.60 -2.59
N SER A 156 -24.23 -13.32 -2.07
CA SER A 156 -25.12 -14.36 -1.53
C SER A 156 -25.52 -15.37 -2.62
N SER A 157 -25.87 -14.90 -3.82
CA SER A 157 -26.19 -15.79 -4.96
C SER A 157 -24.99 -16.63 -5.39
N LEU A 158 -23.78 -16.07 -5.44
CA LEU A 158 -22.58 -16.84 -5.76
C LEU A 158 -22.29 -17.92 -4.71
N ILE A 159 -22.52 -17.61 -3.42
CA ILE A 159 -22.40 -18.58 -2.32
C ILE A 159 -23.44 -19.70 -2.50
N ASP A 160 -24.68 -19.37 -2.81
CA ASP A 160 -25.74 -20.37 -3.02
C ASP A 160 -25.45 -21.29 -4.22
N ILE A 161 -24.82 -20.77 -5.27
CA ILE A 161 -24.50 -21.52 -6.49
C ILE A 161 -23.28 -22.44 -6.29
N MET A 162 -22.23 -21.96 -5.62
CA MET A 162 -20.91 -22.62 -5.61
C MET A 162 -20.51 -23.19 -4.25
N GLY A 163 -21.13 -22.70 -3.17
CA GLY A 163 -20.62 -22.81 -1.81
C GLY A 163 -19.57 -21.75 -1.50
N GLN A 164 -19.53 -21.29 -0.24
CA GLN A 164 -18.65 -20.21 0.20
C GLN A 164 -17.15 -20.55 0.00
N ASP A 165 -16.71 -21.75 0.38
CA ASP A 165 -15.30 -22.12 0.27
C ASP A 165 -14.82 -22.10 -1.19
N ALA A 166 -15.61 -22.65 -2.12
CA ALA A 166 -15.29 -22.64 -3.54
C ALA A 166 -15.24 -21.22 -4.12
N LEU A 167 -16.15 -20.34 -3.67
CA LEU A 167 -16.13 -18.93 -4.05
C LEU A 167 -14.88 -18.22 -3.53
N VAL A 168 -14.50 -18.46 -2.27
CA VAL A 168 -13.28 -17.90 -1.68
C VAL A 168 -12.05 -18.35 -2.47
N GLU A 169 -11.91 -19.64 -2.80
CA GLU A 169 -10.80 -20.12 -3.64
C GLU A 169 -10.78 -19.47 -5.02
N SER A 170 -11.95 -19.33 -5.66
CA SER A 170 -12.06 -18.65 -6.96
C SER A 170 -11.58 -17.20 -6.88
N LEU A 171 -11.99 -16.48 -5.83
CA LEU A 171 -11.58 -15.10 -5.59
C LEU A 171 -10.10 -14.98 -5.23
N VAL A 172 -9.53 -15.88 -4.43
CA VAL A 172 -8.08 -15.92 -4.16
C VAL A 172 -7.30 -16.04 -5.49
N ASN A 173 -7.72 -16.96 -6.36
CA ASN A 173 -7.13 -17.09 -7.70
C ASN A 173 -7.31 -15.82 -8.53
N HIS A 174 -8.43 -15.12 -8.39
CA HIS A 174 -8.65 -13.83 -9.02
C HIS A 174 -7.68 -12.76 -8.51
N PHE A 175 -7.51 -12.61 -7.19
CA PHE A 175 -6.52 -11.71 -6.59
C PHE A 175 -5.11 -11.99 -7.11
N PHE A 176 -4.69 -13.25 -7.21
CA PHE A 176 -3.41 -13.59 -7.84
C PHE A 176 -3.32 -13.15 -9.31
N LYS A 177 -4.38 -13.35 -10.10
CA LYS A 177 -4.42 -12.87 -11.49
C LYS A 177 -4.31 -11.36 -11.57
N LEU A 178 -5.00 -10.62 -10.70
CA LEU A 178 -4.91 -9.16 -10.62
C LEU A 178 -3.52 -8.72 -10.22
N GLY A 179 -2.98 -9.29 -9.14
CA GLY A 179 -1.68 -8.91 -8.62
C GLY A 179 -0.57 -9.13 -9.64
N ASN A 180 -0.62 -10.25 -10.37
CA ASN A 180 0.35 -10.52 -11.42
C ASN A 180 0.28 -9.59 -12.64
N LYS A 181 -0.88 -8.96 -12.91
CA LYS A 181 -0.98 -7.92 -13.95
C LYS A 181 -0.20 -6.66 -13.59
N GLY A 182 0.01 -6.39 -12.29
CA GLY A 182 0.75 -5.23 -11.80
C GLY A 182 2.26 -5.30 -12.04
N ASN A 183 2.83 -6.51 -12.17
CA ASN A 183 4.29 -6.73 -12.20
C ASN A 183 5.03 -5.89 -13.25
N GLY A 184 4.54 -5.90 -14.49
CA GLY A 184 5.18 -5.15 -15.57
C GLY A 184 5.11 -3.64 -15.33
N HIS A 185 4.06 -3.16 -14.67
CA HIS A 185 3.92 -1.75 -14.30
C HIS A 185 4.90 -1.40 -13.17
N ALA A 186 4.97 -2.19 -12.10
CA ALA A 186 5.91 -1.98 -10.99
C ALA A 186 7.36 -1.86 -11.45
N ILE A 187 7.84 -2.80 -12.28
CA ILE A 187 9.21 -2.78 -12.82
C ILE A 187 9.48 -1.48 -13.60
N ARG A 188 8.54 -1.04 -14.44
CA ARG A 188 8.68 0.21 -15.19
C ARG A 188 8.63 1.44 -14.28
N SER A 189 7.80 1.42 -13.24
CA SER A 189 7.69 2.50 -12.26
C SER A 189 9.00 2.70 -11.51
N TRP A 190 9.59 1.63 -10.99
CA TRP A 190 10.91 1.64 -10.36
C TRP A 190 12.00 2.15 -11.32
N SER A 191 12.05 1.65 -12.55
CA SER A 191 13.02 2.09 -13.55
C SER A 191 12.89 3.59 -13.87
N LYS A 192 11.66 4.11 -14.00
CA LYS A 192 11.41 5.55 -14.21
C LYS A 192 11.84 6.42 -13.02
N LEU A 193 11.97 5.84 -11.83
CA LEU A 193 12.46 6.50 -10.62
C LEU A 193 13.99 6.41 -10.46
N GLY A 194 14.68 5.79 -11.43
CA GLY A 194 16.12 5.56 -11.36
C GLY A 194 16.52 4.43 -10.41
N LEU A 195 15.55 3.62 -9.95
CA LEU A 195 15.74 2.52 -9.01
C LEU A 195 15.83 1.16 -9.74
N ALA A 196 16.54 0.24 -9.11
CA ALA A 196 16.67 -1.16 -9.54
C ALA A 196 15.59 -2.00 -8.83
N TYR A 197 14.64 -2.57 -9.58
CA TYR A 197 13.54 -3.35 -9.00
C TYR A 197 14.04 -4.65 -8.33
N GLU A 198 15.12 -5.22 -8.84
CA GLU A 198 15.82 -6.35 -8.24
C GLU A 198 16.33 -6.08 -6.82
N ASN A 199 16.55 -4.81 -6.46
CA ASN A 199 16.98 -4.43 -5.12
C ASN A 199 15.82 -4.21 -4.14
N ALA A 200 14.56 -4.39 -4.56
CA ALA A 200 13.38 -4.06 -3.74
C ALA A 200 13.39 -4.73 -2.35
N ALA A 201 13.90 -5.96 -2.24
CA ALA A 201 14.05 -6.65 -0.96
C ALA A 201 15.04 -5.94 -0.03
N ASN A 202 16.24 -5.64 -0.53
CA ASN A 202 17.29 -4.97 0.23
C ASN A 202 16.91 -3.51 0.57
N THR A 203 16.26 -2.81 -0.36
CA THR A 203 15.67 -1.49 -0.10
C THR A 203 14.63 -1.57 1.02
N GLY A 204 13.79 -2.61 1.05
CA GLY A 204 12.81 -2.83 2.12
C GLY A 204 13.45 -2.99 3.50
N MET A 205 14.51 -3.80 3.61
CA MET A 205 15.24 -3.97 4.86
C MET A 205 15.91 -2.67 5.33
N ALA A 206 16.53 -1.94 4.40
CA ALA A 206 17.13 -0.64 4.67
C ALA A 206 16.10 0.37 5.21
N LEU A 207 14.96 0.50 4.53
CA LEU A 207 13.89 1.40 4.96
C LEU A 207 13.29 0.99 6.30
N GLN A 208 13.08 -0.31 6.54
CA GLN A 208 12.56 -0.82 7.82
C GLN A 208 13.50 -0.47 8.97
N SER A 209 14.82 -0.67 8.80
CA SER A 209 15.82 -0.30 9.80
C SER A 209 15.87 1.21 10.10
N LEU A 210 15.67 2.05 9.08
CA LEU A 210 15.60 3.51 9.27
C LEU A 210 14.31 3.93 9.96
N LEU A 211 13.17 3.33 9.58
CA LEU A 211 11.88 3.61 10.20
C LEU A 211 11.89 3.24 11.68
N GLU A 212 12.49 2.10 12.05
CA GLU A 212 12.63 1.69 13.45
C GLU A 212 13.29 2.79 14.29
N LYS A 213 14.43 3.31 13.83
CA LYS A 213 15.15 4.41 14.50
C LYS A 213 14.32 5.68 14.58
N ALA A 214 13.72 6.09 13.46
CA ALA A 214 12.95 7.34 13.38
C ALA A 214 11.68 7.31 14.23
N ASP A 215 10.96 6.19 14.22
CA ASP A 215 9.73 5.99 14.98
C ASP A 215 10.02 5.80 16.49
N ASP A 216 11.09 5.09 16.86
CA ASP A 216 11.57 4.99 18.25
C ASP A 216 11.92 6.37 18.82
N GLU A 217 12.64 7.20 18.05
CA GLU A 217 13.03 8.55 18.46
C GLU A 217 11.81 9.46 18.63
N ALA A 218 10.87 9.45 17.66
CA ALA A 218 9.65 10.24 17.72
C ALA A 218 8.77 9.85 18.92
N GLU A 219 8.63 8.55 19.20
CA GLU A 219 7.90 8.03 20.36
C GLU A 219 8.59 8.42 21.68
N SER A 220 9.90 8.18 21.79
CA SER A 220 10.66 8.43 23.02
C SER A 220 10.74 9.92 23.37
N ALA A 221 10.82 10.79 22.36
CA ALA A 221 10.82 12.24 22.55
C ALA A 221 9.40 12.82 22.73
N GLY A 222 8.35 11.99 22.66
CA GLY A 222 6.96 12.42 22.85
C GLY A 222 6.52 13.42 21.78
N ILE A 223 7.02 13.28 20.55
CA ILE A 223 6.71 14.21 19.47
C ILE A 223 5.23 14.14 19.12
N GLU A 224 4.60 15.30 18.96
CA GLU A 224 3.19 15.39 18.57
C GLU A 224 3.01 15.27 17.05
N ARG A 225 3.88 15.95 16.31
CA ARG A 225 3.92 15.94 14.84
C ARG A 225 5.33 16.13 14.33
N LEU A 226 5.69 15.35 13.32
CA LEU A 226 6.99 15.40 12.66
C LEU A 226 6.81 15.21 11.15
N ASP A 227 7.43 16.06 10.35
CA ASP A 227 7.44 15.89 8.90
C ASP A 227 8.75 15.17 8.53
N ALA A 228 8.72 14.33 7.51
CA ALA A 228 9.88 13.60 7.05
C ALA A 228 10.01 13.58 5.54
N SER A 229 11.26 13.51 5.07
CA SER A 229 11.58 13.13 3.71
C SER A 229 12.48 11.91 3.67
N ILE A 230 12.16 10.98 2.80
CA ILE A 230 12.82 9.68 2.66
C ILE A 230 13.41 9.62 1.27
N ILE A 231 14.74 9.67 1.19
CA ILE A 231 15.46 9.61 -0.07
C ILE A 231 15.89 8.17 -0.31
N ILE A 232 15.53 7.63 -1.47
CA ILE A 232 15.84 6.28 -1.91
C ILE A 232 16.63 6.40 -3.20
N SER A 233 17.86 5.91 -3.18
CA SER A 233 18.74 5.84 -4.34
C SER A 233 19.01 4.38 -4.72
N LYS A 234 19.92 4.16 -5.67
CA LYS A 234 20.38 2.82 -6.03
C LYS A 234 21.10 2.10 -4.89
N ASN A 235 21.83 2.85 -4.06
CA ASN A 235 22.78 2.31 -3.09
C ASN A 235 22.45 2.70 -1.65
N ASP A 236 21.54 3.66 -1.43
CA ASP A 236 21.34 4.26 -0.13
C ASP A 236 19.87 4.54 0.14
N CYS A 237 19.51 4.46 1.41
CA CYS A 237 18.30 5.07 1.94
C CYS A 237 18.68 6.12 2.99
N VAL A 238 18.02 7.27 2.95
CA VAL A 238 18.18 8.35 3.93
C VAL A 238 16.80 8.74 4.44
N PHE A 239 16.62 8.75 5.75
CA PHE A 239 15.41 9.23 6.40
C PHE A 239 15.74 10.54 7.12
N ILE A 240 15.10 11.63 6.70
CA ILE A 240 15.30 12.96 7.26
C ILE A 240 14.04 13.31 8.04
N ALA A 241 14.15 13.32 9.36
CA ALA A 241 13.10 13.78 10.26
C ALA A 241 13.33 15.25 10.61
N ALA A 242 12.36 16.11 10.35
CA ALA A 242 12.44 17.52 10.70
C ALA A 242 11.13 17.98 11.33
N ALA A 243 11.21 18.73 12.42
CA ALA A 243 10.05 19.51 12.83
C ALA A 243 9.67 20.44 11.68
N GLY A 244 8.39 20.48 11.36
CA GLY A 244 7.80 21.73 10.90
C GLY A 244 7.91 22.79 12.02
N ARG A 245 6.78 23.34 12.47
CA ARG A 245 6.77 24.41 13.49
C ARG A 245 7.10 23.94 14.94
N SER A 246 7.48 22.69 15.16
CA SER A 246 7.61 22.06 16.50
C SER A 246 8.99 22.21 17.18
N GLY A 247 9.98 22.86 16.55
CA GLY A 247 11.28 23.12 17.19
C GLY A 247 12.19 21.89 17.38
N TYR A 248 11.82 20.75 16.83
CA TYR A 248 12.64 19.53 16.79
C TYR A 248 13.88 19.72 15.90
N PRO A 249 15.09 19.31 16.35
CA PRO A 249 16.28 19.37 15.51
C PRO A 249 16.10 18.45 14.30
N ARG A 250 16.69 18.85 13.17
CA ARG A 250 16.73 17.99 11.99
C ARG A 250 17.61 16.77 12.29
N THR A 251 17.01 15.59 12.33
CA THR A 251 17.72 14.31 12.46
C THR A 251 17.83 13.64 11.09
N VAL A 252 19.00 13.08 10.78
CA VAL A 252 19.26 12.36 9.54
C VAL A 252 19.74 10.95 9.87
N TYR A 253 18.99 9.96 9.41
CA TYR A 253 19.35 8.55 9.45
C TYR A 253 19.76 8.11 8.06
N HIS A 254 20.82 7.33 7.95
CA HIS A 254 21.34 6.81 6.68
C HIS A 254 21.70 5.34 6.84
N THR A 255 21.47 4.59 5.77
CA THR A 255 21.96 3.22 5.62
C THR A 255 22.24 2.94 4.16
N GLU A 256 23.27 2.14 3.91
CA GLU A 256 23.55 1.57 2.59
C GLU A 256 22.58 0.40 2.32
N ILE A 257 22.27 0.18 1.05
CA ILE A 257 21.53 -0.96 0.54
C ILE A 257 22.57 -2.05 0.23
N THR A 258 22.76 -2.99 1.15
CA THR A 258 23.69 -4.11 0.97
C THR A 258 23.06 -5.17 0.05
N THR A 259 23.75 -5.50 -1.04
CA THR A 259 23.38 -6.55 -2.00
C THR A 259 23.84 -7.93 -1.56
#